data_AF-A0A2V7XWL5-F1
#
_entry.id   AF-A0A2V7XWL5-F1
#
_cell.length_a   1.000
_cell.length_b   1.000
_cell.length_c   1.000
_cell.angle_alpha   90.00
_cell.angle_beta   90.00
_cell.angle_gamma   90.00
#
_symmetry.space_group_name_H-M   'P 1'
#
loop_
_entity.id
_entity.type
_entity.pdbx_description
1 polymer ?
#
loop_
_entity_poly.entity_id
_entity_poly.type
_entity_poly.pdbx_seq_one_letter_code
_entity_poly.pdbx_strand_id
1 'polypeptide(L)'
;MCRRLRQRRLARSVRHRLRHQRAVSQPREWHLRGRHYLKFDLATAPEPGAGVNCLWKGIPVNCGPKGLPTDTNLLYHNEGGGRFRDVSEASGISRVTGRYAMTATAADFDGDGWLDIYVACDSTASILYRNNHDGTFKDVAVESGVAYGEMGSVQAGMGLALGDYDSDGRLDLLKTHFADDIPALYRNLGRGLFEDAATAAGLAVQNRYVEWGAGMPDLDDDGQPDIVYVTGNVYPEIERSLPQYPHRGPRVVFRNRGGRFEDVTARSGPGALEAHSSRGAAFGDFDNDGDVDVLVMNMNEPPSLLRNDYTGTNGWIEVKLEGTRSNRAGLGATVVVGAGGRRQARAVLSQTSYYSHDDLRLHFGLGSALRADTIEVLWPSGTVDVLRDVPGRRVVRVREGSSPAGR
;
A
#
# COMPACT_ATOMS: atom_id res chain seq x y z
N MET A 1 58.15 -44.14 2.49
CA MET A 1 57.85 -43.54 1.16
C MET A 1 56.61 -44.22 0.56
N CYS A 2 55.36 -44.02 0.99
CA CYS A 2 54.65 -42.90 1.60
C CYS A 2 54.67 -41.63 0.74
N ARG A 3 53.47 -41.24 0.27
CA ARG A 3 53.12 -39.98 -0.42
C ARG A 3 53.83 -39.69 -1.76
N ARG A 4 53.33 -40.25 -2.88
CA ARG A 4 53.39 -39.56 -4.20
C ARG A 4 52.59 -40.18 -5.37
N LEU A 5 51.71 -41.17 -5.16
CA LEU A 5 50.95 -41.80 -6.25
C LEU A 5 49.41 -41.70 -6.15
N ARG A 6 48.86 -40.88 -5.23
CA ARG A 6 47.42 -40.63 -5.10
C ARG A 6 46.97 -39.19 -5.44
N GLN A 7 47.79 -38.42 -6.17
CA GLN A 7 47.46 -37.04 -6.55
C GLN A 7 47.32 -36.76 -8.05
N ARG A 8 47.29 -37.80 -8.91
CA ARG A 8 47.10 -37.61 -10.37
C ARG A 8 45.79 -38.13 -10.96
N ARG A 9 44.84 -38.60 -10.13
CA ARG A 9 43.49 -39.01 -10.58
C ARG A 9 42.32 -38.12 -10.09
N LEU A 10 42.58 -37.04 -9.34
CA LEU A 10 41.55 -36.06 -8.97
C LEU A 10 41.61 -34.72 -9.76
N ALA A 11 42.59 -34.53 -10.65
CA ALA A 11 42.76 -33.27 -11.37
C ALA A 11 42.06 -33.21 -12.75
N ARG A 12 41.26 -34.22 -13.12
CA ARG A 12 40.50 -34.23 -14.40
C ARG A 12 38.98 -34.32 -14.26
N SER A 13 38.44 -34.28 -13.04
CA SER A 13 36.98 -34.31 -12.79
C SER A 13 36.39 -32.92 -12.46
N VAL A 14 37.23 -31.89 -12.23
CA VAL A 14 36.78 -30.59 -11.71
C VAL A 14 36.71 -29.48 -12.79
N ARG A 15 36.93 -29.80 -14.08
CA ARG A 15 36.88 -28.80 -15.17
C ARG A 15 35.73 -28.96 -16.17
N HIS A 16 34.74 -29.81 -15.90
CA HIS A 16 33.59 -29.98 -16.80
C HIS A 16 32.19 -29.84 -16.17
N ARG A 17 32.07 -29.30 -14.95
CA ARG A 17 30.78 -28.95 -14.32
C ARG A 17 30.69 -27.47 -13.91
N LEU A 18 31.16 -26.57 -14.78
CA LEU A 18 31.05 -25.12 -14.59
C LEU A 18 30.46 -24.40 -15.82
N ARG A 19 29.59 -25.08 -16.58
CA ARG A 19 28.69 -24.48 -17.56
C ARG A 19 27.34 -25.19 -17.44
N HIS A 20 26.28 -24.40 -17.26
CA HIS A 20 24.90 -24.82 -16.93
C HIS A 20 24.60 -25.04 -15.44
N GLN A 21 24.56 -23.92 -14.71
CA GLN A 21 23.53 -23.64 -13.70
C GLN A 21 23.66 -22.13 -13.36
N ARG A 22 23.20 -21.27 -14.28
CA ARG A 22 22.74 -19.95 -13.86
C ARG A 22 21.35 -20.18 -13.27
N ALA A 23 21.33 -20.54 -11.99
CA ALA A 23 20.13 -20.30 -11.19
C ALA A 23 19.95 -18.78 -11.18
N VAL A 24 18.84 -18.32 -11.74
CA VAL A 24 18.36 -16.95 -11.56
C VAL A 24 18.05 -16.81 -10.07
N SER A 25 19.03 -16.34 -9.30
CA SER A 25 18.79 -15.89 -7.94
C SER A 25 17.96 -14.62 -8.06
N GLN A 26 16.73 -14.67 -7.58
CA GLN A 26 15.84 -13.52 -7.48
C GLN A 26 16.56 -12.31 -6.86
N PRO A 27 16.25 -11.08 -7.30
CA PRO A 27 16.88 -9.89 -6.78
C PRO A 27 16.50 -9.75 -5.32
N ARG A 28 17.56 -9.63 -4.51
CA ARG A 28 17.49 -9.40 -3.08
C ARG A 28 16.81 -8.05 -2.84
N GLU A 29 15.86 -8.07 -1.92
CA GLU A 29 15.27 -6.95 -1.17
C GLU A 29 15.54 -5.53 -1.69
N TRP A 30 14.50 -4.92 -2.24
CA TRP A 30 14.44 -3.49 -2.50
C TRP A 30 13.89 -2.77 -1.27
N HIS A 31 14.55 -1.71 -0.83
CA HIS A 31 14.02 -0.79 0.18
C HIS A 31 13.99 0.60 -0.45
N LEU A 32 12.79 1.18 -0.58
CA LEU A 32 12.63 2.55 -1.00
C LEU A 32 12.88 3.45 0.23
N ARG A 33 14.06 4.07 0.31
CA ARG A 33 14.36 5.13 1.29
C ARG A 33 14.61 6.42 0.52
N GLY A 34 13.97 7.51 0.94
CA GLY A 34 14.14 8.84 0.36
C GLY A 34 12.94 9.26 -0.48
N ARG A 35 11.97 9.89 0.16
CA ARG A 35 10.87 10.56 -0.55
C ARG A 35 11.33 11.95 -0.95
N HIS A 36 11.57 12.10 -2.24
CA HIS A 36 12.02 13.33 -2.87
C HIS A 36 10.82 13.96 -3.60
N TYR A 37 9.93 14.53 -2.79
CA TYR A 37 8.67 15.12 -3.26
C TYR A 37 8.92 16.37 -4.11
N LEU A 38 9.73 17.29 -3.59
CA LEU A 38 10.09 18.54 -4.26
C LEU A 38 11.38 19.09 -3.67
N LYS A 39 12.03 19.98 -4.41
CA LYS A 39 13.16 20.77 -3.93
C LYS A 39 12.60 22.01 -3.24
N PHE A 40 12.79 22.10 -1.94
CA PHE A 40 12.31 23.20 -1.12
C PHE A 40 13.45 23.85 -0.35
N ASP A 41 13.45 25.18 -0.35
CA ASP A 41 14.27 25.99 0.54
C ASP A 41 13.36 27.02 1.20
N LEU A 42 13.25 26.95 2.53
CA LEU A 42 12.40 27.83 3.30
C LEU A 42 12.81 29.30 3.19
N ALA A 43 14.10 29.58 2.97
CA ALA A 43 14.61 30.95 2.86
C ALA A 43 14.23 31.63 1.54
N THR A 44 13.91 30.85 0.50
CA THR A 44 13.56 31.34 -0.84
C THR A 44 12.14 30.96 -1.26
N ALA A 45 11.39 30.29 -0.38
CA ALA A 45 10.00 29.94 -0.60
C ALA A 45 9.16 31.21 -0.83
N PRO A 46 8.29 31.24 -1.85
CA PRO A 46 7.45 32.41 -2.07
C PRO A 46 6.45 32.58 -0.92
N GLU A 47 6.20 33.84 -0.56
CA GLU A 47 5.22 34.20 0.47
C GLU A 47 3.79 33.85 0.03
N PRO A 48 2.86 33.63 0.98
CA PRO A 48 1.45 33.45 0.67
C PRO A 48 0.89 34.58 -0.21
N GLY A 49 0.16 34.21 -1.27
CA GLY A 49 -0.38 35.17 -2.25
C GLY A 49 0.62 35.75 -3.26
N ALA A 50 1.90 35.38 -3.21
CA ALA A 50 2.93 35.92 -4.12
C ALA A 50 2.77 35.49 -5.60
N GLY A 51 1.82 34.62 -5.92
CA GLY A 51 1.53 34.19 -7.28
C GLY A 51 0.32 33.27 -7.37
N VAL A 52 -0.03 32.85 -8.60
CA VAL A 52 -1.22 32.03 -8.87
C VAL A 52 -1.22 30.68 -8.15
N ASN A 53 -0.04 30.14 -7.83
CA ASN A 53 0.11 28.87 -7.11
C ASN A 53 0.09 29.04 -5.57
N CYS A 54 0.06 30.28 -5.08
CA CYS A 54 -0.02 30.65 -3.66
C CYS A 54 -1.39 31.29 -3.35
N LEU A 55 -2.37 31.00 -4.20
CA LEU A 55 -3.75 31.40 -4.09
C LEU A 55 -4.63 30.16 -4.22
N TRP A 56 -5.55 29.96 -3.29
CA TRP A 56 -6.55 28.91 -3.38
C TRP A 56 -7.94 29.52 -3.24
N LYS A 57 -8.76 29.39 -4.30
CA LYS A 57 -10.08 30.06 -4.42
C LYS A 57 -10.03 31.56 -4.10
N GLY A 58 -8.95 32.23 -4.52
CA GLY A 58 -8.73 33.67 -4.33
C GLY A 58 -8.18 34.07 -2.96
N ILE A 59 -7.95 33.12 -2.05
CA ILE A 59 -7.40 33.36 -0.71
C ILE A 59 -5.89 33.14 -0.76
N PRO A 60 -5.06 34.07 -0.24
CA PRO A 60 -3.63 33.86 -0.05
C PRO A 60 -3.35 32.66 0.87
N VAL A 61 -2.57 31.71 0.37
CA VAL A 61 -2.17 30.49 1.08
C VAL A 61 -0.69 30.18 0.80
N ASN A 62 -0.06 29.31 1.59
CA ASN A 62 1.27 28.81 1.21
C ASN A 62 1.21 28.15 -0.18
N CYS A 63 2.29 28.29 -0.95
CA CYS A 63 2.29 27.83 -2.33
C CYS A 63 2.14 26.31 -2.41
N GLY A 64 1.22 25.86 -3.27
CA GLY A 64 1.09 24.45 -3.61
C GLY A 64 2.34 23.94 -4.35
N PRO A 65 2.46 22.61 -4.55
CA PRO A 65 3.60 22.03 -5.24
C PRO A 65 3.73 22.55 -6.67
N LYS A 66 2.61 22.82 -7.35
CA LYS A 66 2.58 23.42 -8.69
C LYS A 66 3.38 24.73 -8.65
N GLY A 67 4.48 24.79 -9.40
CA GLY A 67 5.38 25.94 -9.43
C GLY A 67 6.66 25.81 -8.60
N LEU A 68 6.78 24.76 -7.78
CA LEU A 68 8.04 24.37 -7.15
C LEU A 68 8.77 23.31 -7.99
N PRO A 69 10.11 23.27 -7.99
CA PRO A 69 10.86 22.24 -8.72
C PRO A 69 10.60 20.85 -8.12
N THR A 70 10.24 19.89 -8.96
CA THR A 70 10.14 18.47 -8.56
C THR A 70 11.52 17.93 -8.19
N ASP A 71 11.55 16.87 -7.40
CA ASP A 71 12.77 16.12 -7.14
C ASP A 71 12.70 14.70 -7.75
N THR A 72 13.67 13.84 -7.46
CA THR A 72 13.87 12.55 -8.16
C THR A 72 13.68 11.36 -7.25
N ASN A 73 12.93 10.36 -7.69
CA ASN A 73 12.77 9.10 -6.96
C ASN A 73 14.11 8.37 -6.83
N LEU A 74 14.35 7.81 -5.63
CA LEU A 74 15.55 7.03 -5.32
C LEU A 74 15.19 5.59 -5.00
N LEU A 75 16.08 4.67 -5.36
CA LEU A 75 15.96 3.25 -5.03
C LEU A 75 17.29 2.73 -4.48
N TYR A 76 17.21 2.08 -3.31
CA TYR A 76 18.36 1.49 -2.66
C TYR A 76 18.21 -0.04 -2.59
N HIS A 77 19.27 -0.74 -2.99
CA HIS A 77 19.39 -2.18 -2.85
C HIS A 77 19.92 -2.51 -1.46
N ASN A 78 19.21 -3.36 -0.70
CA ASN A 78 19.70 -3.84 0.59
C ASN A 78 20.75 -4.94 0.37
N GLU A 79 21.99 -4.67 0.75
CA GLU A 79 23.10 -5.63 0.62
C GLU A 79 23.25 -6.53 1.87
N GLY A 80 22.39 -6.33 2.86
CA GLY A 80 22.47 -6.97 4.17
C GLY A 80 23.51 -6.32 5.09
N GLY A 81 23.40 -6.63 6.39
CA GLY A 81 24.32 -6.09 7.41
C GLY A 81 24.26 -4.56 7.53
N GLY A 82 23.10 -3.95 7.27
CA GLY A 82 22.88 -2.50 7.38
C GLY A 82 23.45 -1.66 6.23
N ARG A 83 23.92 -2.28 5.14
CA ARG A 83 24.44 -1.57 3.97
C ARG A 83 23.40 -1.47 2.86
N PHE A 84 23.35 -0.31 2.23
CA PHE A 84 22.48 0.00 1.11
C PHE A 84 23.31 0.57 -0.03
N ARG A 85 23.06 0.10 -1.25
CA ARG A 85 23.66 0.64 -2.48
C ARG A 85 22.61 1.39 -3.26
N ASP A 86 22.91 2.62 -3.63
CA ASP A 86 22.09 3.39 -4.56
C ASP A 86 22.09 2.71 -5.93
N VAL A 87 20.91 2.38 -6.43
CA VAL A 87 20.71 1.81 -7.76
C VAL A 87 19.78 2.67 -8.62
N SER A 88 19.48 3.90 -8.22
CA SER A 88 18.43 4.75 -8.81
C SER A 88 18.64 4.98 -10.32
N GLU A 89 19.88 5.15 -10.75
CA GLU A 89 20.24 5.27 -12.18
C GLU A 89 20.21 3.91 -12.88
N ALA A 90 20.84 2.90 -12.28
CA ALA A 90 20.97 1.56 -12.85
C ALA A 90 19.63 0.84 -13.02
N SER A 91 18.69 1.07 -12.10
CA SER A 91 17.33 0.51 -12.13
C SER A 91 16.40 1.30 -13.06
N GLY A 92 16.77 2.51 -13.47
CA GLY A 92 15.93 3.39 -14.27
C GLY A 92 14.87 4.18 -13.49
N ILE A 93 14.73 3.99 -12.17
CA ILE A 93 13.75 4.72 -11.34
C ILE A 93 13.93 6.24 -11.46
N SER A 94 15.18 6.71 -11.43
CA SER A 94 15.52 8.14 -11.53
C SER A 94 15.27 8.77 -12.91
N ARG A 95 14.97 7.98 -13.94
CA ARG A 95 14.67 8.50 -15.29
C ARG A 95 13.28 9.12 -15.38
N VAL A 96 12.39 8.78 -14.45
CA VAL A 96 11.06 9.39 -14.36
C VAL A 96 11.17 10.66 -13.53
N THR A 97 11.11 11.80 -14.22
CA THR A 97 11.25 13.14 -13.64
C THR A 97 9.97 13.96 -13.80
N GLY A 98 9.87 15.11 -13.13
CA GLY A 98 8.72 16.01 -13.30
C GLY A 98 7.46 15.50 -12.58
N ARG A 99 7.63 14.73 -11.51
CA ARG A 99 6.57 14.15 -10.70
C ARG A 99 6.73 14.64 -9.26
N TYR A 100 5.64 15.05 -8.61
CA TYR A 100 5.67 15.33 -7.17
C TYR A 100 5.36 14.05 -6.39
N ALA A 101 6.32 13.12 -6.39
CA ALA A 101 6.18 11.80 -5.79
C ALA A 101 6.08 11.86 -4.26
N MET A 102 5.02 11.30 -3.69
CA MET A 102 4.79 11.41 -2.24
C MET A 102 4.68 10.08 -1.51
N THR A 103 3.80 9.17 -1.92
CA THR A 103 3.64 7.87 -1.22
C THR A 103 3.91 6.73 -2.19
N ALA A 104 4.77 5.80 -1.77
CA ALA A 104 5.12 4.63 -2.55
C ALA A 104 4.64 3.35 -1.85
N THR A 105 4.23 2.37 -2.64
CA THR A 105 3.91 1.02 -2.19
C THR A 105 4.44 0.00 -3.19
N ALA A 106 4.73 -1.21 -2.71
CA ALA A 106 5.31 -2.27 -3.53
C ALA A 106 4.53 -3.56 -3.34
N ALA A 107 3.94 -4.04 -4.44
CA ALA A 107 3.10 -5.23 -4.50
C ALA A 107 3.23 -5.85 -5.90
N ASP A 108 2.82 -7.11 -6.04
CA ASP A 108 2.70 -7.77 -7.35
C ASP A 108 1.38 -7.34 -8.01
N PHE A 109 1.42 -6.24 -8.76
CA PHE A 109 0.22 -5.63 -9.33
C PHE A 109 -0.25 -6.32 -10.61
N ASP A 110 0.66 -6.99 -11.34
CA ASP A 110 0.34 -7.71 -12.58
C ASP A 110 0.22 -9.23 -12.44
N GLY A 111 0.58 -9.77 -11.27
CA GLY A 111 0.42 -11.18 -10.90
C GLY A 111 1.52 -12.08 -11.47
N ASP A 112 2.68 -11.52 -11.82
CA ASP A 112 3.80 -12.26 -12.40
C ASP A 112 4.78 -12.83 -11.36
N GLY A 113 4.53 -12.57 -10.07
CA GLY A 113 5.34 -13.01 -8.94
C GLY A 113 6.48 -12.07 -8.58
N TRP A 114 6.58 -10.90 -9.21
CA TRP A 114 7.58 -9.87 -8.93
C TRP A 114 6.94 -8.60 -8.42
N LEU A 115 7.58 -7.97 -7.44
CA LEU A 115 7.08 -6.72 -6.89
C LEU A 115 7.32 -5.57 -7.86
N ASP A 116 6.23 -4.90 -8.19
CA ASP A 116 6.17 -3.60 -8.83
C ASP A 116 6.14 -2.49 -7.77
N ILE A 117 6.27 -1.23 -8.19
CA ILE A 117 6.21 -0.08 -7.27
C ILE A 117 5.22 0.95 -7.81
N TYR A 118 4.13 1.18 -7.07
CA TYR A 118 3.24 2.31 -7.32
C TYR A 118 3.68 3.52 -6.51
N VAL A 119 3.66 4.71 -7.11
CA VAL A 119 3.96 5.97 -6.45
C VAL A 119 2.83 6.97 -6.71
N ALA A 120 2.07 7.28 -5.66
CA ALA A 120 1.12 8.37 -5.64
C ALA A 120 1.87 9.69 -5.76
N CYS A 121 1.51 10.47 -6.79
CA CYS A 121 2.08 11.79 -7.02
C CYS A 121 1.02 12.86 -6.78
N ASP A 122 1.42 13.95 -6.14
CA ASP A 122 0.57 15.13 -6.00
C ASP A 122 0.57 15.93 -7.31
N SER A 123 -0.58 16.41 -7.76
CA SER A 123 -0.69 17.44 -8.79
C SER A 123 -0.06 17.10 -10.15
N THR A 124 0.39 15.86 -10.34
CA THR A 124 1.08 15.29 -11.49
C THR A 124 0.64 13.84 -11.63
N ALA A 125 0.81 13.24 -12.81
CA ALA A 125 0.42 11.83 -12.98
C ALA A 125 1.22 10.91 -12.05
N SER A 126 0.53 9.95 -11.43
CA SER A 126 1.16 8.90 -10.63
C SER A 126 2.05 7.99 -11.49
N ILE A 127 2.90 7.20 -10.82
CA ILE A 127 3.86 6.30 -11.45
C ILE A 127 3.56 4.86 -11.04
N LEU A 128 3.67 3.93 -11.99
CA LEU A 128 3.65 2.50 -11.73
C LEU A 128 4.89 1.92 -12.39
N TYR A 129 5.90 1.66 -11.59
CA TYR A 129 7.14 1.04 -12.00
C TYR A 129 6.96 -0.46 -12.05
N ARG A 130 6.74 -1.01 -13.25
CA ARG A 130 6.75 -2.45 -13.46
C ARG A 130 8.16 -2.99 -13.43
N ASN A 131 8.37 -4.09 -12.72
CA ASN A 131 9.64 -4.78 -12.62
C ASN A 131 9.95 -5.56 -13.91
N ASN A 132 11.09 -5.30 -14.56
CA ASN A 132 11.47 -6.00 -15.80
C ASN A 132 12.20 -7.34 -15.54
N HIS A 133 12.28 -7.79 -14.29
CA HIS A 133 12.93 -9.03 -13.83
C HIS A 133 14.46 -9.08 -14.04
N ASP A 134 15.07 -7.95 -14.38
CA ASP A 134 16.51 -7.80 -14.60
C ASP A 134 17.16 -6.76 -13.68
N GLY A 135 16.40 -6.29 -12.67
CA GLY A 135 16.81 -5.22 -11.76
C GLY A 135 16.50 -3.81 -12.27
N THR A 136 15.83 -3.70 -13.42
CA THR A 136 15.33 -2.42 -13.96
C THR A 136 13.81 -2.32 -13.84
N PHE A 137 13.31 -1.09 -13.91
CA PHE A 137 11.89 -0.77 -13.85
C PHE A 137 11.48 0.10 -15.04
N LYS A 138 10.21 -0.01 -15.44
CA LYS A 138 9.59 0.85 -16.45
C LYS A 138 8.32 1.47 -15.88
N ASP A 139 8.14 2.79 -16.05
CA ASP A 139 6.85 3.44 -15.81
C ASP A 139 5.84 2.98 -16.86
N VAL A 140 4.75 2.37 -16.39
CA VAL A 140 3.62 1.87 -17.19
C VAL A 140 2.28 2.44 -16.72
N ALA A 141 2.29 3.49 -15.87
CA ALA A 141 1.08 3.99 -15.21
C ALA A 141 -0.04 4.39 -16.17
N VAL A 142 0.32 4.93 -17.34
CA VAL A 142 -0.64 5.37 -18.35
C VAL A 142 -1.29 4.15 -19.01
N GLU A 143 -0.49 3.18 -19.45
CA GLU A 143 -0.97 1.95 -20.06
C GLU A 143 -1.76 1.07 -19.08
N SER A 144 -1.40 1.12 -17.79
CA SER A 144 -2.07 0.40 -16.71
C SER A 144 -3.34 1.08 -16.20
N GLY A 145 -3.64 2.33 -16.59
CA GLY A 145 -4.85 3.04 -16.16
C GLY A 145 -4.80 3.66 -14.76
N VAL A 146 -3.61 3.83 -14.18
CA VAL A 146 -3.43 4.30 -12.79
C VAL A 146 -2.68 5.64 -12.65
N ALA A 147 -2.36 6.27 -13.78
CA ALA A 147 -1.64 7.55 -13.84
C ALA A 147 -2.53 8.76 -13.49
N TYR A 148 -3.79 8.73 -13.90
CA TYR A 148 -4.75 9.84 -13.85
C TYR A 148 -6.05 9.41 -13.16
N GLY A 149 -6.94 10.35 -12.88
CA GLY A 149 -8.33 10.03 -12.48
C GLY A 149 -9.18 9.62 -13.68
N GLU A 150 -10.42 9.17 -13.42
CA GLU A 150 -11.41 8.72 -14.41
C GLU A 150 -11.52 9.63 -15.67
N MET A 151 -11.48 10.96 -15.48
CA MET A 151 -11.61 11.94 -16.56
C MET A 151 -10.27 12.33 -17.23
N GLY A 152 -9.17 11.63 -16.92
CA GLY A 152 -7.84 11.89 -17.45
C GLY A 152 -7.14 13.12 -16.84
N SER A 153 -7.69 13.71 -15.78
CA SER A 153 -7.07 14.83 -15.07
C SER A 153 -5.97 14.37 -14.12
N VAL A 154 -4.95 15.22 -13.94
CA VAL A 154 -4.07 15.10 -12.78
C VAL A 154 -4.82 15.53 -11.54
N GLN A 155 -4.66 14.76 -10.47
CA GLN A 155 -5.26 15.02 -9.17
C GLN A 155 -4.15 15.07 -8.11
N ALA A 156 -4.48 15.33 -6.86
CA ALA A 156 -3.54 15.08 -5.77
C ALA A 156 -3.18 13.59 -5.66
N GLY A 157 -2.27 13.21 -4.77
CA GLY A 157 -1.96 11.81 -4.55
C GLY A 157 -1.20 11.67 -3.26
N MET A 158 -1.94 11.45 -2.16
CA MET A 158 -1.38 11.59 -0.83
C MET A 158 -1.17 10.27 -0.10
N GLY A 159 -2.22 9.67 0.43
CA GLY A 159 -2.18 8.34 1.00
C GLY A 159 -2.61 7.27 0.00
N LEU A 160 -2.32 6.02 0.36
CA LEU A 160 -2.67 4.83 -0.40
C LEU A 160 -3.35 3.81 0.51
N ALA A 161 -4.22 2.99 -0.04
CA ALA A 161 -4.63 1.74 0.60
C ALA A 161 -4.66 0.61 -0.43
N LEU A 162 -4.24 -0.59 -0.02
CA LEU A 162 -4.33 -1.80 -0.84
C LEU A 162 -5.27 -2.80 -0.18
N GLY A 163 -6.09 -3.46 -0.99
CA GLY A 163 -7.01 -4.49 -0.56
C GLY A 163 -7.77 -5.05 -1.75
N ASP A 164 -8.48 -6.16 -1.54
CA ASP A 164 -9.32 -6.83 -2.53
C ASP A 164 -10.78 -6.50 -2.22
N TYR A 165 -11.24 -5.33 -2.68
CA TYR A 165 -12.51 -4.78 -2.19
C TYR A 165 -13.72 -5.47 -2.83
N ASP A 166 -13.56 -6.09 -3.99
CA ASP A 166 -14.61 -6.82 -4.69
C ASP A 166 -14.49 -8.35 -4.56
N SER A 167 -13.52 -8.83 -3.78
CA SER A 167 -13.30 -10.26 -3.48
C SER A 167 -13.02 -11.11 -4.72
N ASP A 168 -12.37 -10.52 -5.71
CA ASP A 168 -11.93 -11.22 -6.93
C ASP A 168 -10.55 -11.89 -6.74
N GLY A 169 -9.90 -11.62 -5.62
CA GLY A 169 -8.61 -12.17 -5.23
C GLY A 169 -7.41 -11.51 -5.89
N ARG A 170 -7.58 -10.28 -6.41
CA ARG A 170 -6.51 -9.38 -6.85
C ARG A 170 -6.43 -8.17 -5.92
N LEU A 171 -5.28 -7.51 -5.92
CA LEU A 171 -5.08 -6.31 -5.10
C LEU A 171 -5.50 -5.07 -5.88
N ASP A 172 -6.48 -4.37 -5.34
CA ASP A 172 -6.93 -3.05 -5.76
C ASP A 172 -6.18 -1.95 -5.00
N LEU A 173 -6.33 -0.72 -5.49
CA LEU A 173 -5.62 0.44 -4.96
C LEU A 173 -6.55 1.62 -4.77
N LEU A 174 -6.64 2.14 -3.55
CA LEU A 174 -7.23 3.44 -3.26
C LEU A 174 -6.11 4.49 -3.18
N LYS A 175 -6.35 5.67 -3.74
CA LYS A 175 -5.49 6.86 -3.62
C LYS A 175 -6.31 8.05 -3.15
N THR A 176 -5.88 8.67 -2.06
CA THR A 176 -6.57 9.82 -1.46
C THR A 176 -6.20 11.15 -2.13
N HIS A 177 -7.14 12.09 -2.08
CA HIS A 177 -7.13 13.30 -2.91
C HIS A 177 -7.38 14.61 -2.15
N PHE A 178 -7.31 15.71 -2.90
CA PHE A 178 -7.55 17.06 -2.38
C PHE A 178 -9.04 17.37 -2.34
N ALA A 179 -9.40 18.46 -1.67
CA ALA A 179 -10.77 18.94 -1.69
C ALA A 179 -11.25 19.23 -3.12
N ASP A 180 -12.52 18.91 -3.37
CA ASP A 180 -13.25 18.89 -4.65
C ASP A 180 -12.89 17.73 -5.62
N ASP A 181 -11.90 16.90 -5.30
CA ASP A 181 -11.62 15.65 -6.02
C ASP A 181 -12.35 14.47 -5.35
N ILE A 182 -12.56 13.38 -6.10
CA ILE A 182 -13.05 12.09 -5.59
C ILE A 182 -11.83 11.19 -5.39
N PRO A 183 -11.69 10.46 -4.26
CA PRO A 183 -10.64 9.43 -4.07
C PRO A 183 -10.64 8.45 -5.26
N ALA A 184 -9.48 8.17 -5.87
CA ALA A 184 -9.41 7.22 -6.97
C ALA A 184 -9.38 5.79 -6.42
N LEU A 185 -10.25 4.92 -6.94
CA LEU A 185 -10.32 3.51 -6.57
C LEU A 185 -10.01 2.68 -7.81
N TYR A 186 -8.75 2.28 -7.96
CA TYR A 186 -8.29 1.50 -9.09
C TYR A 186 -8.58 0.02 -8.86
N ARG A 187 -9.60 -0.50 -9.54
CA ARG A 187 -9.91 -1.93 -9.56
C ARG A 187 -8.95 -2.67 -10.47
N ASN A 188 -8.34 -3.75 -9.99
CA ASN A 188 -7.41 -4.56 -10.74
C ASN A 188 -8.14 -5.56 -11.64
N LEU A 189 -8.04 -5.38 -12.96
CA LEU A 189 -8.63 -6.26 -13.96
C LEU A 189 -7.73 -7.46 -14.31
N GLY A 190 -6.55 -7.54 -13.68
CA GLY A 190 -5.51 -8.53 -13.92
C GLY A 190 -4.49 -8.08 -14.97
N ARG A 191 -3.32 -8.73 -14.96
CA ARG A 191 -2.21 -8.46 -15.88
C ARG A 191 -1.75 -6.99 -15.87
N GLY A 192 -1.88 -6.32 -14.73
CA GLY A 192 -1.43 -4.95 -14.52
C GLY A 192 -2.32 -3.90 -15.19
N LEU A 193 -3.57 -4.25 -15.52
CA LEU A 193 -4.57 -3.33 -16.03
C LEU A 193 -5.57 -2.97 -14.93
N PHE A 194 -5.89 -1.69 -14.83
CA PHE A 194 -6.81 -1.17 -13.84
C PHE A 194 -7.85 -0.25 -14.49
N GLU A 195 -8.97 -0.09 -13.80
CA GLU A 195 -9.96 0.94 -14.08
C GLU A 195 -10.26 1.74 -12.82
N ASP A 196 -10.52 3.04 -12.97
CA ASP A 196 -11.01 3.86 -11.85
C ASP A 196 -12.50 3.59 -11.64
N ALA A 197 -12.81 2.92 -10.54
CA ALA A 197 -14.15 2.50 -10.15
C ALA A 197 -14.79 3.42 -9.09
N ALA A 198 -14.15 4.51 -8.69
CA ALA A 198 -14.57 5.31 -7.53
C ALA A 198 -16.03 5.78 -7.59
N THR A 199 -16.42 6.38 -8.72
CA THR A 199 -17.79 6.85 -8.95
C THR A 199 -18.78 5.68 -8.97
N ALA A 200 -18.45 4.62 -9.72
CA ALA A 200 -19.29 3.44 -9.84
C ALA A 200 -19.45 2.69 -8.51
N ALA A 201 -18.44 2.72 -7.65
CA ALA A 201 -18.43 2.15 -6.31
C ALA A 201 -19.10 3.04 -5.26
N GLY A 202 -19.44 4.30 -5.58
CA GLY A 202 -20.20 5.18 -4.69
C GLY A 202 -19.36 6.12 -3.82
N LEU A 203 -18.06 6.27 -4.08
CA LEU A 203 -17.18 7.15 -3.29
C LEU A 203 -17.38 8.65 -3.60
N ALA A 204 -18.04 8.98 -4.72
CA ALA A 204 -18.27 10.35 -5.16
C ALA A 204 -19.15 11.20 -4.21
N VAL A 205 -19.78 10.57 -3.19
CA VAL A 205 -20.60 11.27 -2.19
C VAL A 205 -19.76 12.11 -1.21
N GLN A 206 -18.46 11.85 -1.12
CA GLN A 206 -17.53 12.59 -0.27
C GLN A 206 -16.35 13.14 -1.09
N ASN A 207 -16.38 14.43 -1.39
CA ASN A 207 -15.32 15.14 -2.11
C ASN A 207 -14.89 16.44 -1.41
N ARG A 208 -15.40 16.72 -0.21
CA ARG A 208 -15.22 18.01 0.46
C ARG A 208 -13.85 18.16 1.13
N TYR A 209 -13.25 17.05 1.54
CA TYR A 209 -12.12 17.03 2.44
C TYR A 209 -10.79 16.88 1.71
N VAL A 210 -9.71 17.39 2.31
CA VAL A 210 -8.36 16.98 1.95
C VAL A 210 -8.05 15.71 2.71
N GLU A 211 -7.72 14.66 1.98
CA GLU A 211 -7.63 13.28 2.46
C GLU A 211 -6.16 12.83 2.55
N TRP A 212 -5.81 12.04 3.57
CA TRP A 212 -4.44 11.64 3.82
C TRP A 212 -4.31 10.13 3.98
N GLY A 213 -3.85 9.66 5.15
CA GLY A 213 -3.70 8.25 5.46
C GLY A 213 -5.02 7.49 5.25
N ALA A 214 -4.91 6.31 4.66
CA ALA A 214 -6.04 5.49 4.25
C ALA A 214 -5.73 4.01 4.43
N GLY A 215 -6.78 3.20 4.57
CA GLY A 215 -6.71 1.75 4.66
C GLY A 215 -7.96 1.10 4.12
N MET A 216 -7.86 -0.21 3.87
CA MET A 216 -9.00 -1.09 3.57
C MET A 216 -9.16 -2.17 4.66
N PRO A 217 -9.47 -1.79 5.92
CA PRO A 217 -9.76 -2.75 6.99
C PRO A 217 -11.12 -3.43 6.75
N ASP A 218 -11.36 -4.61 7.34
CA ASP A 218 -12.70 -5.21 7.41
C ASP A 218 -13.21 -4.95 8.83
N LEU A 219 -13.97 -3.86 9.05
CA LEU A 219 -14.26 -3.37 10.40
C LEU A 219 -15.34 -4.18 11.12
N ASP A 220 -16.11 -4.98 10.40
CA ASP A 220 -17.18 -5.79 10.96
C ASP A 220 -17.06 -7.28 10.61
N ASP A 221 -15.86 -7.69 10.21
CA ASP A 221 -15.46 -9.04 9.87
C ASP A 221 -16.36 -9.71 8.83
N ASP A 222 -17.08 -8.94 8.00
CA ASP A 222 -18.08 -9.49 7.08
C ASP A 222 -17.47 -10.12 5.82
N GLY A 223 -16.14 -10.06 5.68
CA GLY A 223 -15.35 -10.59 4.58
C GLY A 223 -15.29 -9.65 3.38
N GLN A 224 -15.64 -8.38 3.57
CA GLN A 224 -15.60 -7.33 2.55
C GLN A 224 -14.86 -6.13 3.12
N PRO A 225 -13.63 -5.85 2.66
CA PRO A 225 -12.87 -4.70 3.14
C PRO A 225 -13.62 -3.38 2.95
N ASP A 226 -13.77 -2.63 4.03
CA ASP A 226 -14.25 -1.26 4.09
C ASP A 226 -13.18 -0.28 3.62
N ILE A 227 -13.50 1.02 3.60
CA ILE A 227 -12.51 2.08 3.37
C ILE A 227 -12.54 3.04 4.55
N VAL A 228 -11.36 3.35 5.08
CA VAL A 228 -11.17 4.42 6.06
C VAL A 228 -10.10 5.36 5.57
N TYR A 229 -10.34 6.67 5.64
CA TYR A 229 -9.29 7.66 5.46
C TYR A 229 -9.44 8.85 6.40
N VAL A 230 -8.30 9.44 6.75
CA VAL A 230 -8.24 10.58 7.68
C VAL A 230 -8.13 11.89 6.91
N THR A 231 -8.68 12.95 7.49
CA THR A 231 -8.79 14.24 6.79
C THR A 231 -8.10 15.38 7.54
N GLY A 232 -7.80 16.45 6.82
CA GLY A 232 -7.37 17.71 7.41
C GLY A 232 -6.81 18.65 6.36
N ASN A 233 -7.38 19.85 6.23
CA ASN A 233 -6.93 20.79 5.20
C ASN A 233 -5.49 21.27 5.46
N VAL A 234 -4.74 21.49 4.37
CA VAL A 234 -3.38 22.06 4.42
C VAL A 234 -3.37 23.55 4.75
N TYR A 235 -4.47 24.27 4.52
CA TYR A 235 -4.56 25.72 4.70
C TYR A 235 -5.55 26.07 5.81
N PRO A 236 -5.11 26.25 7.08
CA PRO A 236 -6.00 26.64 8.18
C PRO A 236 -6.75 27.96 7.95
N GLU A 237 -6.14 28.89 7.22
CA GLU A 237 -6.64 30.24 6.96
C GLU A 237 -7.90 30.27 6.09
N ILE A 238 -8.12 29.26 5.23
CA ILE A 238 -9.25 29.26 4.30
C ILE A 238 -10.59 29.12 5.02
N GLU A 239 -10.61 28.40 6.15
CA GLU A 239 -11.84 28.04 6.88
C GLU A 239 -12.61 29.30 7.33
N ARG A 240 -11.89 30.39 7.60
CA ARG A 240 -12.48 31.68 7.98
C ARG A 240 -13.33 32.29 6.88
N SER A 241 -12.96 32.08 5.62
CA SER A 241 -13.65 32.64 4.46
C SER A 241 -14.54 31.61 3.75
N LEU A 242 -14.17 30.32 3.84
CA LEU A 242 -14.84 29.19 3.20
C LEU A 242 -15.02 28.07 4.24
N PRO A 243 -16.01 28.18 5.15
CA PRO A 243 -16.24 27.19 6.21
C PRO A 243 -16.61 25.79 5.67
N GLN A 244 -16.97 25.70 4.39
CA GLN A 244 -17.12 24.43 3.70
C GLN A 244 -15.79 23.69 3.46
N TYR A 245 -14.63 24.25 3.78
CA TYR A 245 -13.34 23.54 3.73
C TYR A 245 -12.65 23.62 5.09
N PRO A 246 -13.12 22.82 6.06
CA PRO A 246 -12.64 22.95 7.42
C PRO A 246 -11.20 22.46 7.53
N HIS A 247 -10.40 23.13 8.35
CA HIS A 247 -9.02 22.71 8.62
C HIS A 247 -8.97 21.35 9.31
N ARG A 248 -9.96 21.11 10.18
CA ARG A 248 -10.14 19.88 10.94
C ARG A 248 -11.39 19.16 10.46
N GLY A 249 -11.27 17.89 10.11
CA GLY A 249 -12.38 17.10 9.59
C GLY A 249 -12.53 15.77 10.31
N PRO A 250 -13.58 15.00 9.97
CA PRO A 250 -13.78 13.66 10.51
C PRO A 250 -12.74 12.68 9.95
N ARG A 251 -12.72 11.47 10.50
CA ARG A 251 -12.13 10.29 9.85
C ARG A 251 -13.28 9.64 9.08
N VAL A 252 -13.18 9.64 7.75
CA VAL A 252 -14.26 9.16 6.88
C VAL A 252 -14.25 7.64 6.87
N VAL A 253 -15.42 7.03 7.03
CA VAL A 253 -15.62 5.58 7.05
C VAL A 253 -16.67 5.21 6.02
N PHE A 254 -16.28 4.35 5.10
CA PHE A 254 -17.12 3.79 4.06
C PHE A 254 -17.28 2.30 4.28
N ARG A 255 -18.52 1.84 4.47
CA ARG A 255 -18.82 0.42 4.59
C ARG A 255 -19.01 -0.22 3.22
N ASN A 256 -18.37 -1.36 2.98
CA ASN A 256 -18.51 -2.11 1.75
C ASN A 256 -19.79 -2.97 1.74
N ARG A 257 -20.52 -2.91 0.64
CA ARG A 257 -21.80 -3.57 0.36
C ARG A 257 -21.74 -4.32 -0.96
N GLY A 258 -20.78 -5.23 -1.10
CA GLY A 258 -20.56 -6.04 -2.29
C GLY A 258 -19.96 -5.24 -3.45
N GLY A 259 -18.88 -4.49 -3.18
CA GLY A 259 -18.19 -3.66 -4.16
C GLY A 259 -18.78 -2.25 -4.33
N ARG A 260 -19.78 -1.89 -3.52
CA ARG A 260 -20.33 -0.53 -3.41
C ARG A 260 -20.17 -0.04 -1.98
N PHE A 261 -19.80 1.22 -1.82
CA PHE A 261 -19.52 1.83 -0.55
C PHE A 261 -20.67 2.73 -0.09
N GLU A 262 -21.01 2.59 1.19
CA GLU A 262 -21.96 3.43 1.91
C GLU A 262 -21.17 4.33 2.87
N ASP A 263 -21.31 5.66 2.81
CA ASP A 263 -20.73 6.55 3.83
C ASP A 263 -21.43 6.30 5.16
N VAL A 264 -20.69 5.75 6.12
CA VAL A 264 -21.19 5.44 7.46
C VAL A 264 -20.55 6.30 8.54
N THR A 265 -19.79 7.33 8.16
CA THR A 265 -19.05 8.23 9.07
C THR A 265 -19.93 8.74 10.21
N ALA A 266 -21.17 9.17 9.88
CA ALA A 266 -22.16 9.65 10.84
C ALA A 266 -22.57 8.62 11.92
N ARG A 267 -22.38 7.33 11.64
CA ARG A 267 -22.77 6.19 12.50
C ARG A 267 -21.57 5.51 13.16
N SER A 268 -20.33 5.89 12.81
CA SER A 268 -19.09 5.29 13.32
C SER A 268 -18.62 5.86 14.67
N GLY A 269 -19.49 6.60 15.37
CA GLY A 269 -19.24 7.08 16.73
C GLY A 269 -18.24 8.25 16.82
N PRO A 270 -17.89 8.68 18.05
CA PRO A 270 -17.04 9.84 18.28
C PRO A 270 -15.62 9.68 17.70
N GLY A 271 -15.12 8.43 17.66
CA GLY A 271 -13.84 8.11 17.03
C GLY A 271 -13.78 8.42 15.53
N ALA A 272 -14.90 8.50 14.83
CA ALA A 272 -14.92 9.00 13.44
C ALA A 272 -15.25 10.50 13.37
N LEU A 273 -16.13 10.96 14.27
CA LEU A 273 -16.75 12.30 14.18
C LEU A 273 -15.93 13.44 14.78
N GLU A 274 -15.06 13.18 15.75
CA GLU A 274 -14.23 14.26 16.32
C GLU A 274 -13.33 14.86 15.23
N ALA A 275 -13.32 16.19 15.15
CA ALA A 275 -12.64 16.91 14.10
C ALA A 275 -11.18 17.12 14.45
N HIS A 276 -10.28 16.52 13.67
CA HIS A 276 -8.84 16.69 13.79
C HIS A 276 -8.23 17.12 12.45
N SER A 277 -7.02 17.66 12.49
CA SER A 277 -6.19 17.78 11.29
C SER A 277 -5.24 16.58 11.26
N SER A 278 -5.69 15.48 10.67
CA SER A 278 -4.97 14.20 10.68
C SER A 278 -4.13 14.03 9.42
N ARG A 279 -3.06 13.22 9.52
CA ARG A 279 -2.15 12.91 8.40
C ARG A 279 -1.93 11.42 8.25
N GLY A 280 -1.37 10.77 9.26
CA GLY A 280 -1.08 9.33 9.22
C GLY A 280 -2.21 8.50 9.79
N ALA A 281 -2.39 7.29 9.26
CA ALA A 281 -3.29 6.27 9.78
C ALA A 281 -2.64 4.89 9.61
N ALA A 282 -2.66 4.07 10.66
CA ALA A 282 -2.21 2.69 10.65
C ALA A 282 -3.31 1.79 11.20
N PHE A 283 -3.49 0.62 10.58
CA PHE A 283 -4.56 -0.32 10.89
C PHE A 283 -4.01 -1.62 11.50
N GLY A 284 -4.71 -2.17 12.48
CA GLY A 284 -4.38 -3.48 13.06
C GLY A 284 -5.11 -3.76 14.36
N ASP A 285 -5.27 -5.04 14.69
CA ASP A 285 -5.87 -5.55 15.93
C ASP A 285 -4.86 -5.39 17.10
N PHE A 286 -4.83 -4.22 17.74
CA PHE A 286 -3.73 -3.90 18.67
C PHE A 286 -3.83 -4.66 19.99
N ASP A 287 -5.05 -4.98 20.43
CA ASP A 287 -5.31 -5.69 21.68
C ASP A 287 -5.58 -7.19 21.52
N ASN A 288 -5.64 -7.69 20.28
CA ASN A 288 -5.82 -9.09 19.90
C ASN A 288 -7.23 -9.63 20.22
N ASP A 289 -8.25 -8.79 20.12
CA ASP A 289 -9.64 -9.19 20.33
C ASP A 289 -10.35 -9.63 19.04
N GLY A 290 -9.74 -9.33 17.89
CA GLY A 290 -10.13 -9.85 16.59
C GLY A 290 -10.79 -8.88 15.64
N ASP A 291 -11.02 -7.64 16.07
CA ASP A 291 -11.45 -6.58 15.17
C ASP A 291 -10.29 -5.61 14.86
N VAL A 292 -10.43 -4.81 13.81
CA VAL A 292 -9.36 -3.93 13.35
C VAL A 292 -9.49 -2.54 13.96
N ASP A 293 -8.44 -2.11 14.67
CA ASP A 293 -8.32 -0.77 15.23
C ASP A 293 -7.57 0.19 14.31
N VAL A 294 -7.58 1.47 14.69
CA VAL A 294 -6.91 2.54 13.93
C VAL A 294 -6.07 3.44 14.83
N LEU A 295 -4.77 3.53 14.55
CA LEU A 295 -3.88 4.55 15.12
C LEU A 295 -3.76 5.73 14.17
N VAL A 296 -4.13 6.93 14.61
CA VAL A 296 -4.15 8.16 13.81
C VAL A 296 -3.15 9.18 14.34
N MET A 297 -2.35 9.74 13.43
CA MET A 297 -1.41 10.83 13.73
C MET A 297 -2.04 12.18 13.40
N ASN A 298 -2.25 13.00 14.44
CA ASN A 298 -2.83 14.34 14.33
C ASN A 298 -1.74 15.42 14.31
N MET A 299 -1.93 16.46 13.52
CA MET A 299 -1.03 17.61 13.48
C MET A 299 -1.17 18.46 14.75
N ASN A 300 -0.05 18.73 15.40
CA ASN A 300 0.04 19.57 16.60
C ASN A 300 -0.84 19.09 17.77
N GLU A 301 -1.13 17.78 17.80
CA GLU A 301 -1.96 17.12 18.81
C GLU A 301 -1.41 15.72 19.13
N PRO A 302 -1.74 15.15 20.30
CA PRO A 302 -1.49 13.74 20.57
C PRO A 302 -2.12 12.83 19.50
N PRO A 303 -1.53 11.64 19.24
CA PRO A 303 -2.17 10.65 18.39
C PRO A 303 -3.48 10.15 18.99
N SER A 304 -4.41 9.74 18.14
CA SER A 304 -5.65 9.07 18.56
C SER A 304 -5.53 7.57 18.30
N LEU A 305 -5.79 6.76 19.31
CA LEU A 305 -6.03 5.33 19.14
C LEU A 305 -7.54 5.10 19.15
N LEU A 306 -8.08 4.66 18.01
CA LEU A 306 -9.49 4.36 17.82
C LEU A 306 -9.64 2.86 17.97
N ARG A 307 -10.17 2.44 19.11
CA ARG A 307 -10.51 1.04 19.32
C ARG A 307 -11.83 0.72 18.64
N ASN A 308 -11.85 -0.30 17.80
CA ASN A 308 -13.10 -0.85 17.30
C ASN A 308 -13.68 -1.76 18.39
N ASP A 309 -14.99 -1.68 18.61
CA ASP A 309 -15.67 -2.50 19.63
C ASP A 309 -16.82 -3.22 18.93
N TYR A 310 -16.46 -4.03 17.94
CA TYR A 310 -17.43 -4.75 17.12
C TYR A 310 -18.14 -5.82 17.95
N THR A 311 -19.46 -5.73 18.02
CA THR A 311 -20.30 -6.62 18.85
C THR A 311 -21.03 -7.70 18.06
N GLY A 312 -20.76 -7.82 16.76
CA GLY A 312 -21.40 -8.82 15.91
C GLY A 312 -20.83 -10.23 16.11
N THR A 313 -21.33 -11.17 15.32
CA THR A 313 -20.98 -12.60 15.46
C THR A 313 -20.04 -13.11 14.39
N ASN A 314 -19.62 -12.25 13.46
CA ASN A 314 -18.74 -12.66 12.38
C ASN A 314 -17.43 -13.25 12.94
N GLY A 315 -16.84 -14.17 12.18
CA GLY A 315 -15.54 -14.73 12.48
C GLY A 315 -14.45 -13.95 11.77
N TRP A 316 -13.23 -14.04 12.26
CA TRP A 316 -12.05 -13.43 11.66
C TRP A 316 -10.91 -14.44 11.61
N ILE A 317 -9.85 -14.14 10.87
CA ILE A 317 -8.57 -14.84 10.98
C ILE A 317 -7.44 -13.87 10.68
N GLU A 318 -6.38 -13.93 11.48
CA GLU A 318 -5.17 -13.19 11.19
C GLU A 318 -4.05 -14.12 10.73
N VAL A 319 -3.31 -13.71 9.71
CA VAL A 319 -2.19 -14.47 9.17
C VAL A 319 -0.89 -13.71 9.40
N LYS A 320 0.02 -14.30 10.18
CA LYS A 320 1.38 -13.82 10.40
C LYS A 320 2.38 -14.66 9.63
N LEU A 321 3.17 -14.02 8.78
CA LEU A 321 4.17 -14.69 7.96
C LEU A 321 5.55 -14.74 8.62
N GLU A 322 6.28 -15.83 8.36
CA GLU A 322 7.67 -16.01 8.71
C GLU A 322 8.47 -16.50 7.50
N GLY A 323 9.18 -15.56 6.84
CA GLY A 323 10.06 -15.88 5.71
C GLY A 323 11.32 -16.62 6.13
N THR A 324 11.80 -17.50 5.25
CA THR A 324 13.04 -18.28 5.39
C THR A 324 13.97 -18.18 4.17
N ARG A 325 13.40 -18.08 2.98
CA ARG A 325 14.06 -17.73 1.72
C ARG A 325 13.76 -16.29 1.32
N SER A 326 12.49 -15.89 1.46
CA SER A 326 12.04 -14.50 1.40
C SER A 326 12.50 -13.72 2.64
N ASN A 327 12.34 -12.40 2.63
CA ASN A 327 12.65 -11.57 3.80
C ASN A 327 11.85 -12.06 5.03
N ARG A 328 12.42 -11.90 6.23
CA ARG A 328 11.92 -12.52 7.46
C ARG A 328 10.46 -12.17 7.79
N ALA A 329 10.05 -10.95 7.47
CA ALA A 329 8.71 -10.44 7.72
C ALA A 329 7.69 -10.87 6.65
N GLY A 330 8.14 -11.48 5.55
CA GLY A 330 7.26 -11.85 4.43
C GLY A 330 6.80 -10.65 3.59
N LEU A 331 7.48 -9.50 3.65
CA LEU A 331 7.13 -8.30 2.87
C LEU A 331 7.02 -8.63 1.37
N GLY A 332 5.92 -8.20 0.76
CA GLY A 332 5.58 -8.48 -0.63
C GLY A 332 4.96 -9.85 -0.88
N ALA A 333 4.78 -10.69 0.15
CA ALA A 333 3.98 -11.89 0.01
C ALA A 333 2.48 -11.53 -0.09
N THR A 334 1.77 -12.24 -0.95
CA THR A 334 0.31 -12.15 -1.07
C THR A 334 -0.32 -13.34 -0.37
N VAL A 335 -1.28 -13.10 0.51
CA VAL A 335 -2.09 -14.12 1.16
C VAL A 335 -3.49 -14.04 0.60
N VAL A 336 -4.00 -15.19 0.19
CA VAL A 336 -5.36 -15.36 -0.28
C VAL A 336 -6.10 -16.31 0.65
N VAL A 337 -7.17 -15.81 1.25
CA VAL A 337 -8.06 -16.60 2.11
C VAL A 337 -9.35 -16.92 1.35
N GLY A 338 -9.71 -18.20 1.34
CA GLY A 338 -11.00 -18.68 0.87
C GLY A 338 -11.87 -19.07 2.05
N ALA A 339 -13.06 -18.48 2.17
CA ALA A 339 -14.00 -18.78 3.24
C ALA A 339 -15.44 -18.47 2.82
N GLY A 340 -16.38 -19.40 3.08
CA GLY A 340 -17.81 -19.12 2.90
C GLY A 340 -18.19 -18.77 1.45
N GLY A 341 -17.46 -19.29 0.47
CA GLY A 341 -17.65 -18.99 -0.95
C GLY A 341 -17.04 -17.67 -1.43
N ARG A 342 -16.33 -16.94 -0.57
CA ARG A 342 -15.57 -15.73 -0.92
C ARG A 342 -14.07 -16.00 -0.97
N ARG A 343 -13.36 -15.17 -1.73
CA ARG A 343 -11.90 -15.16 -1.84
C ARG A 343 -11.43 -13.74 -1.53
N GLN A 344 -10.47 -13.60 -0.64
CA GLN A 344 -9.94 -12.30 -0.22
C GLN A 344 -8.42 -12.32 -0.36
N ALA A 345 -7.85 -11.33 -1.03
CA ALA A 345 -6.40 -11.14 -1.13
C ALA A 345 -5.91 -9.95 -0.28
N ARG A 346 -4.79 -10.14 0.41
CA ARG A 346 -4.02 -9.07 1.06
C ARG A 346 -2.53 -9.31 0.88
N ALA A 347 -1.74 -8.24 0.82
CA ALA A 347 -0.28 -8.32 0.78
C ALA A 347 0.34 -7.82 2.08
N VAL A 348 1.46 -8.43 2.48
CA VAL A 348 2.27 -7.92 3.61
C VAL A 348 3.08 -6.72 3.12
N LEU A 349 2.78 -5.54 3.65
CA LEU A 349 3.41 -4.28 3.26
C LEU A 349 4.16 -3.67 4.46
N SER A 350 5.28 -3.01 4.20
CA SER A 350 5.96 -2.13 5.18
C SER A 350 5.73 -0.65 4.88
N GLN A 351 4.84 -0.37 3.93
CA GLN A 351 4.49 0.94 3.45
C GLN A 351 3.08 0.88 2.87
N THR A 352 2.17 1.65 3.45
CA THR A 352 0.80 1.87 3.00
C THR A 352 0.29 3.10 3.74
N SER A 353 -0.86 3.68 3.40
CA SER A 353 -1.36 4.93 3.99
C SER A 353 -0.42 6.12 3.72
N TYR A 354 -0.47 7.18 4.53
CA TYR A 354 0.38 8.37 4.42
C TYR A 354 1.36 8.43 5.60
N TYR A 355 2.64 8.21 5.33
CA TYR A 355 3.72 8.24 6.33
C TYR A 355 3.47 7.28 7.52
N SER A 356 2.78 6.18 7.26
CA SER A 356 2.40 5.15 8.23
C SER A 356 2.62 3.75 7.64
N HIS A 357 2.41 2.71 8.44
CA HIS A 357 2.25 1.34 7.94
C HIS A 357 1.43 0.54 8.94
N ASP A 358 0.72 -0.47 8.43
CA ASP A 358 -0.23 -1.31 9.19
C ASP A 358 0.48 -2.44 9.95
N ASP A 359 -0.23 -3.14 10.83
CA ASP A 359 0.27 -4.40 11.38
C ASP A 359 0.71 -5.34 10.25
N LEU A 360 1.82 -6.05 10.46
CA LEU A 360 2.30 -7.06 9.51
C LEU A 360 1.45 -8.34 9.52
N ARG A 361 0.53 -8.47 10.47
CA ARG A 361 -0.52 -9.49 10.46
C ARG A 361 -1.61 -9.08 9.48
N LEU A 362 -1.98 -9.99 8.60
CA LEU A 362 -3.05 -9.77 7.65
C LEU A 362 -4.35 -10.26 8.26
N HIS A 363 -5.27 -9.35 8.52
CA HIS A 363 -6.61 -9.65 9.04
C HIS A 363 -7.60 -9.95 7.90
N PHE A 364 -8.44 -10.96 8.07
CA PHE A 364 -9.49 -11.33 7.14
C PHE A 364 -10.79 -11.62 7.91
N GLY A 365 -11.86 -10.91 7.59
CA GLY A 365 -13.20 -11.30 8.03
C GLY A 365 -13.65 -12.58 7.34
N LEU A 366 -14.33 -13.45 8.07
CA LEU A 366 -14.88 -14.72 7.60
C LEU A 366 -16.41 -14.66 7.46
N GLY A 367 -17.03 -13.53 7.82
CA GLY A 367 -18.48 -13.42 7.96
C GLY A 367 -19.03 -14.50 8.88
N SER A 368 -20.08 -15.19 8.46
CA SER A 368 -20.66 -16.30 9.22
C SER A 368 -19.85 -17.61 9.16
N ALA A 369 -18.77 -17.68 8.39
CA ALA A 369 -17.97 -18.90 8.29
C ALA A 369 -17.16 -19.13 9.57
N LEU A 370 -17.14 -20.39 10.04
CA LEU A 370 -16.40 -20.77 11.25
C LEU A 370 -14.93 -21.10 10.98
N ARG A 371 -14.52 -21.14 9.71
CA ARG A 371 -13.19 -21.56 9.26
C ARG A 371 -12.85 -20.91 7.93
N ALA A 372 -11.55 -20.75 7.69
CA ALA A 372 -11.02 -20.56 6.35
C ALA A 372 -10.90 -21.94 5.69
N ASP A 373 -11.55 -22.09 4.53
CA ASP A 373 -11.45 -23.30 3.70
C ASP A 373 -10.02 -23.48 3.19
N THR A 374 -9.41 -22.36 2.78
CA THR A 374 -8.02 -22.31 2.32
C THR A 374 -7.32 -21.03 2.78
N ILE A 375 -6.03 -21.14 3.13
CA ILE A 375 -5.10 -20.00 3.23
C ILE A 375 -3.94 -20.32 2.30
N GLU A 376 -3.83 -19.57 1.21
CA GLU A 376 -2.74 -19.68 0.23
C GLU A 376 -1.78 -18.51 0.43
N VAL A 377 -0.49 -18.79 0.56
CA VAL A 377 0.56 -17.77 0.70
C VAL A 377 1.48 -17.87 -0.51
N LEU A 378 1.46 -16.82 -1.34
CA LEU A 378 2.38 -16.63 -2.44
C LEU A 378 3.57 -15.82 -1.95
N TRP A 379 4.72 -16.47 -1.79
CA TRP A 379 5.93 -15.82 -1.29
C TRP A 379 6.70 -15.12 -2.42
N PRO A 380 7.43 -14.02 -2.14
CA PRO A 380 8.36 -13.42 -3.08
C PRO A 380 9.41 -14.42 -3.60
N SER A 381 9.70 -15.49 -2.85
CA SER A 381 10.60 -16.55 -3.29
C SER A 381 10.08 -17.42 -4.45
N GLY A 382 8.81 -17.24 -4.85
CA GLY A 382 8.05 -18.13 -5.72
C GLY A 382 7.57 -19.41 -5.02
N THR A 383 7.84 -19.56 -3.72
CA THR A 383 7.27 -20.65 -2.92
C THR A 383 5.78 -20.39 -2.71
N VAL A 384 4.98 -21.46 -2.68
CA VAL A 384 3.55 -21.38 -2.32
C VAL A 384 3.29 -22.33 -1.16
N ASP A 385 2.75 -21.79 -0.06
CA ASP A 385 2.25 -22.60 1.05
C ASP A 385 0.71 -22.57 1.05
N VAL A 386 0.09 -23.72 1.28
CA VAL A 386 -1.37 -23.83 1.37
C VAL A 386 -1.74 -24.53 2.67
N LEU A 387 -2.61 -23.90 3.44
CA LEU A 387 -3.29 -24.50 4.59
C LEU A 387 -4.77 -24.70 4.23
N ARG A 388 -5.40 -25.72 4.80
CA ARG A 388 -6.82 -26.05 4.58
C ARG A 388 -7.54 -26.23 5.90
N ASP A 389 -8.84 -25.96 5.88
CA ASP A 389 -9.75 -26.20 7.02
C ASP A 389 -9.27 -25.56 8.33
N VAL A 390 -8.83 -24.30 8.28
CA VAL A 390 -8.25 -23.61 9.44
C VAL A 390 -9.37 -22.96 10.25
N PRO A 391 -9.57 -23.31 11.54
CA PRO A 391 -10.58 -22.68 12.38
C PRO A 391 -10.34 -21.17 12.49
N GLY A 392 -11.41 -20.38 12.42
CA GLY A 392 -11.36 -18.93 12.62
C GLY A 392 -11.13 -18.50 14.08
N ARG A 393 -11.25 -17.20 14.32
CA ARG A 393 -11.08 -16.49 15.58
C ARG A 393 -9.72 -16.73 16.22
N ARG A 394 -8.67 -16.59 15.41
CA ARG A 394 -7.30 -16.84 15.84
C ARG A 394 -6.27 -16.19 14.93
N VAL A 395 -5.08 -16.02 15.50
CA VAL A 395 -3.86 -15.75 14.74
C VAL A 395 -3.23 -17.07 14.29
N VAL A 396 -2.94 -17.17 12.99
CA VAL A 396 -2.22 -18.27 12.35
C VAL A 396 -0.83 -17.81 11.98
N ARG A 397 0.18 -18.61 12.31
CA ARG A 397 1.57 -18.36 11.87
C ARG A 397 1.89 -19.30 10.72
N VAL A 398 2.30 -18.76 9.57
CA VAL A 398 2.71 -19.54 8.41
C VAL A 398 4.20 -19.31 8.16
N ARG A 399 4.98 -20.39 8.21
CA ARG A 399 6.41 -20.37 7.93
C ARG A 399 6.64 -20.80 6.49
N GLU A 400 7.45 -20.05 5.76
CA GLU A 400 7.73 -20.33 4.36
C GLU A 400 8.29 -21.75 4.14
N GLY A 401 7.64 -22.50 3.26
CA GLY A 401 7.97 -23.88 2.90
C GLY A 401 7.59 -24.92 3.97
N SER A 402 6.69 -24.57 4.91
CA SER A 402 6.24 -25.49 5.94
C SER A 402 5.03 -26.34 5.52
N SER A 403 4.28 -25.92 4.51
CA SER A 403 3.27 -26.77 3.88
C SER A 403 3.95 -27.66 2.83
N PRO A 404 3.72 -28.99 2.83
CA PRO A 404 4.25 -29.84 1.79
C PRO A 404 3.68 -29.39 0.45
N ALA A 405 4.57 -29.11 -0.52
CA ALA A 405 4.18 -28.89 -1.91
C ALA A 405 3.20 -30.00 -2.29
N GLY A 406 1.99 -29.61 -2.72
CA GLY A 406 0.96 -30.55 -3.16
C GLY A 406 1.59 -31.56 -4.13
N ARG A 407 1.44 -32.84 -3.81
CA ARG A 407 1.70 -33.93 -4.74
C ARG A 407 0.69 -33.94 -5.86
#